data_AF-A0A7M7H8D1-F1
#
_entry.id   AF-A0A7M7H8D1-F1
#
_cell.length_a   1.000
_cell.length_b   1.000
_cell.length_c   1.000
_cell.angle_alpha   90.00
_cell.angle_beta   90.00
_cell.angle_gamma   90.00
#
_symmetry.space_group_name_H-M   'P 1'
#
loop_
_entity.id
_entity.type
_entity.pdbx_description
1 polymer ?
#
loop_
_entity_poly.entity_id
_entity_poly.type
_entity_poly.pdbx_seq_one_letter_code
_entity_poly.pdbx_strand_id
1 'polypeptide(L)'
;MPKSREYCCVQGCNSVSGKNSSLTFHKFPKPQKQIVLKTNYFGAVEQVDWLVEWRKALKISTPHPRMRVCFLHFKHDDYVTPDYPGSHRILVKSAVPSLNLPVTPKEKENLSRNEARLNRIIQRSLAHNCSISTIE
;
A
#
# COMPACT_ATOMS: atom_id res chain seq x y z
N MET A 1 -29.41 14.31 5.11
CA MET A 1 -28.52 14.11 6.28
C MET A 1 -27.08 14.43 5.90
N PRO A 2 -26.30 15.17 6.70
CA PRO A 2 -24.89 15.42 6.40
C PRO A 2 -24.09 14.12 6.47
N LYS A 3 -23.37 13.75 5.41
CA LYS A 3 -22.45 12.62 5.45
C LYS A 3 -21.30 12.97 6.41
N SER A 4 -21.03 12.10 7.39
CA SER A 4 -19.89 12.26 8.29
C SER A 4 -18.59 12.39 7.48
N ARG A 5 -17.77 13.40 7.78
CA ARG A 5 -16.45 13.56 7.15
C ARG A 5 -15.50 12.54 7.76
N GLU A 6 -15.14 11.52 6.99
CA GLU A 6 -14.08 10.57 7.34
C GLU A 6 -12.77 11.04 6.71
N TYR A 7 -11.69 10.95 7.50
CA TYR A 7 -10.34 11.35 7.11
C TYR A 7 -9.46 10.10 7.06
N CYS A 8 -8.57 10.05 6.07
CA CYS A 8 -7.56 9.00 6.01
C CYS A 8 -6.55 9.21 7.14
N CYS A 9 -6.20 8.14 7.86
CA CYS A 9 -5.24 8.20 8.96
C CYS A 9 -3.78 7.97 8.51
N VAL A 10 -3.55 7.71 7.22
CA VAL A 10 -2.21 7.49 6.70
C VAL A 10 -1.46 8.82 6.66
N GLN A 11 -0.28 8.86 7.27
CA GLN A 11 0.55 10.06 7.35
C GLN A 11 0.84 10.62 5.95
N GLY A 12 0.56 11.91 5.74
CA GLY A 12 0.73 12.59 4.45
C GLY A 12 -0.45 12.43 3.48
N CYS A 13 -1.49 11.66 3.84
CA CYS A 13 -2.69 11.52 3.01
C CYS A 13 -3.76 12.55 3.42
N ASN A 14 -4.21 13.35 2.44
CA ASN A 14 -5.23 14.40 2.65
C ASN A 14 -6.63 13.98 2.16
N SER A 15 -6.86 12.67 1.98
CA SER A 15 -8.13 12.15 1.47
C SER A 15 -9.26 12.31 2.49
N VAL A 16 -10.40 12.84 2.04
CA VAL A 16 -11.60 13.07 2.86
C VAL A 16 -12.86 12.63 2.11
N SER A 17 -13.73 11.86 2.77
CA SER A 17 -14.95 11.29 2.17
C SER A 17 -15.95 12.34 1.65
N GLY A 18 -15.99 13.51 2.30
CA GLY A 18 -16.86 14.62 1.89
C GLY A 18 -16.40 15.37 0.64
N LYS A 19 -15.14 15.21 0.20
CA LYS A 19 -14.59 15.87 -0.99
C LYS A 19 -14.58 14.95 -2.20
N ASN A 20 -14.29 13.66 -1.99
CA ASN A 20 -14.18 12.66 -3.05
C ASN A 20 -15.13 11.50 -2.77
N SER A 21 -16.32 11.53 -3.38
CA SER A 21 -17.35 10.51 -3.20
C SER A 21 -16.97 9.12 -3.75
N SER A 22 -15.97 9.06 -4.64
CA SER A 22 -15.43 7.81 -5.20
C SER A 22 -14.49 7.06 -4.25
N LEU A 23 -14.04 7.68 -3.16
CA LEU A 23 -13.15 7.04 -2.20
C LEU A 23 -13.94 6.29 -1.14
N THR A 24 -13.63 5.00 -0.99
CA THR A 24 -14.05 4.19 0.15
C THR A 24 -13.05 4.33 1.29
N PHE A 25 -13.55 4.23 2.53
CA PHE A 25 -12.77 4.37 3.75
C PHE A 25 -12.96 3.11 4.59
N HIS A 26 -11.85 2.41 4.87
CA HIS A 26 -11.85 1.11 5.50
C HIS A 26 -11.47 1.21 6.97
N LYS A 27 -12.22 0.50 7.82
CA LYS A 27 -11.90 0.34 9.25
C LYS A 27 -10.71 -0.62 9.39
N PHE A 28 -9.94 -0.42 10.46
CA PHE A 28 -8.93 -1.40 10.85
C PHE A 28 -9.57 -2.78 11.13
N PRO A 29 -8.88 -3.87 10.78
CA PRO A 29 -9.26 -5.21 11.17
C PRO A 29 -9.45 -5.33 12.69
N LYS A 30 -10.36 -6.20 13.11
CA LYS A 30 -10.48 -6.54 14.54
C LYS A 30 -9.32 -7.48 14.92
N PRO A 31 -8.71 -7.31 16.10
CA PRO A 31 -7.61 -8.15 16.54
C PRO A 31 -8.04 -9.62 16.62
N GLN A 32 -7.12 -10.54 16.33
CA GLN A 32 -7.28 -11.99 16.49
C GLN A 32 -8.49 -12.58 15.73
N LYS A 33 -9.01 -11.87 14.73
CA LYS A 33 -10.15 -12.34 13.94
C LYS A 33 -9.76 -12.93 12.59
N GLN A 34 -8.63 -12.50 12.04
CA GLN A 34 -8.27 -12.79 10.65
C GLN A 34 -6.76 -12.96 10.52
N ILE A 35 -6.38 -13.97 9.74
CA ILE A 35 -5.00 -14.36 9.47
C ILE A 35 -4.71 -14.13 7.99
N VAL A 36 -3.53 -13.59 7.70
CA VAL A 36 -2.99 -13.43 6.36
C VAL A 36 -1.85 -14.42 6.18
N LEU A 37 -1.85 -15.11 5.04
CA LEU A 37 -0.74 -15.94 4.61
C LEU A 37 0.31 -15.07 3.92
N LYS A 38 1.55 -15.13 4.39
CA LYS A 38 2.64 -14.34 3.84
C LYS A 38 3.87 -15.20 3.64
N THR A 39 4.47 -15.10 2.46
CA THR A 39 5.75 -15.73 2.19
C THR A 39 6.89 -14.90 2.77
N ASN A 40 7.73 -15.52 3.59
CA ASN A 40 8.90 -14.88 4.16
C ASN A 40 10.08 -14.86 3.17
N TYR A 41 11.21 -14.27 3.58
CA TYR A 41 12.42 -14.19 2.76
C TYR A 41 12.98 -15.57 2.37
N PHE A 42 12.72 -16.61 3.15
CA PHE A 42 13.16 -17.98 2.90
C PHE A 42 12.17 -18.77 2.03
N GLY A 43 11.10 -18.15 1.54
CA GLY A 43 10.07 -18.83 0.74
C GLY A 43 9.06 -19.62 1.55
N ALA A 44 9.13 -19.62 2.88
CA ALA A 44 8.18 -20.31 3.74
C ALA A 44 6.90 -19.46 3.93
N VAL A 45 5.74 -20.11 3.95
CA VAL A 45 4.45 -19.45 4.20
C VAL A 45 4.20 -19.36 5.70
N GLU A 46 4.01 -18.14 6.18
CA GLU A 46 3.72 -17.81 7.58
C GLU A 46 2.28 -17.30 7.73
N GLN A 47 1.69 -17.62 8.88
CA GLN A 47 0.38 -17.11 9.29
C GLN A 47 0.59 -15.88 10.19
N VAL A 48 0.10 -14.72 9.75
CA VAL A 48 0.26 -13.45 10.49
C VAL A 48 -1.10 -12.83 10.74
N ASP A 49 -1.29 -12.24 11.93
CA ASP A 49 -2.51 -11.51 12.24
C ASP A 49 -2.68 -10.29 11.30
N TRP A 50 -3.89 -10.14 10.76
CA TRP A 50 -4.17 -9.12 9.75
C TRP A 50 -3.99 -7.69 10.25
N LEU A 51 -4.34 -7.45 11.52
CA LEU A 51 -4.18 -6.14 12.16
C LEU A 51 -2.70 -5.82 12.36
N VAL A 52 -1.87 -6.80 12.69
CA VAL A 52 -0.41 -6.64 12.82
C VAL A 52 0.20 -6.16 11.50
N GLU A 53 -0.20 -6.76 10.37
CA GLU A 53 0.31 -6.33 9.05
C GLU A 53 -0.13 -4.91 8.68
N TRP A 54 -1.39 -4.53 8.96
CA TRP A 54 -1.84 -3.15 8.77
C TRP A 54 -1.06 -2.15 9.61
N ARG A 55 -0.82 -2.47 10.89
CA ARG A 55 -0.04 -1.62 11.80
C ARG A 55 1.38 -1.43 11.29
N LYS A 56 2.02 -2.51 10.82
CA LYS A 56 3.37 -2.50 10.26
C LYS A 56 3.43 -1.67 8.97
N ALA A 57 2.52 -1.92 8.02
CA ALA A 57 2.49 -1.21 6.74
C ALA A 57 2.26 0.30 6.91
N LEU A 58 1.38 0.67 7.83
CA LEU A 58 0.99 2.07 8.06
C LEU A 58 1.83 2.78 9.12
N LYS A 59 2.77 2.08 9.79
CA LYS A 59 3.59 2.59 10.89
C LYS A 59 2.74 3.16 12.05
N ILE A 60 1.65 2.47 12.37
CA ILE A 60 0.72 2.85 13.44
C ILE A 60 0.84 1.86 14.60
N SER A 61 1.20 2.37 15.78
CA SER A 61 1.29 1.55 16.99
C SER A 61 -0.09 1.15 17.49
N THR A 62 -1.03 2.07 17.70
CA THR A 62 -2.35 1.74 18.26
C THR A 62 -3.46 2.38 17.45
N PRO A 63 -4.17 1.60 16.60
CA PRO A 63 -5.24 2.15 15.79
C PRO A 63 -6.50 2.45 16.64
N HIS A 64 -6.97 3.68 16.57
CA HIS A 64 -8.22 4.12 17.18
C HIS A 64 -9.43 3.67 16.35
N PRO A 65 -10.58 3.29 16.95
CA PRO A 65 -11.76 2.78 16.23
C PRO A 65 -12.35 3.71 15.15
N ARG A 66 -12.11 5.02 15.26
CA ARG A 66 -12.54 6.01 14.26
C ARG A 66 -11.55 6.20 13.10
N MET A 67 -10.34 5.66 13.19
CA MET A 67 -9.36 5.76 12.10
C MET A 67 -9.84 4.98 10.88
N ARG A 68 -9.51 5.50 9.70
CA ARG A 68 -9.88 4.94 8.41
C ARG A 68 -8.70 5.00 7.46
N VAL A 69 -8.58 4.01 6.60
CA VAL A 69 -7.62 3.98 5.50
C VAL A 69 -8.40 4.11 4.20
N CYS A 70 -8.06 5.08 3.35
CA CYS A 70 -8.78 5.26 2.09
C CYS A 70 -8.34 4.25 1.03
N PHE A 71 -9.18 4.10 0.00
CA PHE A 71 -8.98 3.23 -1.15
C PHE A 71 -7.57 3.28 -1.76
N LEU A 72 -6.96 4.47 -1.80
CA LEU A 72 -5.67 4.73 -2.47
C LEU A 72 -4.46 3.98 -1.89
N HIS A 73 -4.62 3.35 -0.72
CA HIS A 73 -3.55 2.60 -0.07
C HIS A 73 -3.56 1.11 -0.37
N PHE A 74 -4.54 0.64 -1.14
CA PHE A 74 -4.72 -0.75 -1.53
C PHE A 74 -4.66 -0.89 -3.05
N LYS A 75 -4.29 -2.07 -3.54
CA LYS A 75 -4.33 -2.38 -4.97
C LYS A 75 -5.77 -2.53 -5.44
N HIS A 76 -5.97 -2.45 -6.75
CA HIS A 76 -7.30 -2.72 -7.30
C HIS A 76 -7.74 -4.17 -7.06
N ASP A 77 -6.80 -5.10 -7.17
CA ASP A 77 -7.00 -6.54 -6.98
C ASP A 77 -7.31 -6.92 -5.52
N ASP A 78 -7.07 -6.01 -4.59
CA ASP A 78 -7.46 -6.18 -3.18
C ASP A 78 -8.98 -6.01 -2.97
N TYR A 79 -9.74 -5.68 -4.03
CA TYR A 79 -11.18 -5.45 -3.98
C TYR A 79 -11.98 -6.46 -4.78
N VAL A 80 -13.15 -6.79 -4.23
CA VAL A 80 -14.21 -7.51 -4.93
C VAL A 80 -15.37 -6.55 -5.14
N THR A 81 -15.82 -6.43 -6.40
CA THR A 81 -17.06 -5.76 -6.77
C THR A 81 -18.19 -6.79 -6.78
N PRO A 82 -19.25 -6.63 -5.97
CA PRO A 82 -20.42 -7.50 -6.06
C PRO A 82 -21.17 -7.27 -7.37
N ASP A 83 -21.80 -8.32 -7.90
CA ASP A 83 -22.49 -8.31 -9.21
C ASP A 83 -23.74 -7.42 -9.28
N TYR A 84 -24.09 -6.72 -8.20
CA TYR A 84 -25.27 -5.86 -8.14
C TYR A 84 -24.93 -4.38 -8.39
N PRO A 85 -25.72 -3.68 -9.24
CA PRO A 85 -25.51 -2.27 -9.51
C PRO A 85 -25.67 -1.41 -8.25
N GLY A 86 -24.74 -0.48 -8.06
CA GLY A 86 -24.71 0.41 -6.88
C GLY A 86 -24.00 -0.16 -5.66
N SER A 87 -23.46 -1.38 -5.73
CA SER A 87 -22.69 -1.96 -4.63
C SER A 87 -21.31 -1.31 -4.48
N HIS A 88 -20.91 -1.09 -3.24
CA HIS A 88 -19.57 -0.59 -2.93
C HIS A 88 -18.53 -1.71 -3.05
N ARG A 89 -17.31 -1.33 -3.46
CA ARG A 89 -16.17 -2.25 -3.48
C ARG A 89 -15.86 -2.75 -2.07
N ILE A 90 -15.73 -4.06 -1.93
CA ILE A 90 -15.43 -4.71 -0.66
C ILE A 90 -13.96 -5.10 -0.65
N LEU A 91 -13.24 -4.72 0.41
CA LEU A 91 -11.86 -5.09 0.60
C LEU A 91 -11.76 -6.57 0.99
N VAL A 92 -10.90 -7.33 0.31
CA VAL A 92 -10.64 -8.74 0.61
C VAL A 92 -10.06 -8.88 2.03
N LYS A 93 -10.45 -9.95 2.73
CA LYS A 93 -10.08 -10.24 4.14
C LYS A 93 -8.60 -10.59 4.38
N SER A 94 -7.77 -10.51 3.34
CA SER A 94 -6.32 -10.67 3.40
C SER A 94 -5.56 -9.45 2.85
N ALA A 95 -6.27 -8.44 2.36
CA ALA A 95 -5.67 -7.28 1.73
C ALA A 95 -4.94 -6.41 2.76
N VAL A 96 -3.68 -6.09 2.48
CA VAL A 96 -2.85 -5.23 3.34
C VAL A 96 -2.54 -3.95 2.57
N PRO A 97 -2.57 -2.76 3.22
CA PRO A 97 -2.14 -1.54 2.57
C PRO A 97 -0.73 -1.73 1.99
N SER A 98 -0.58 -1.47 0.70
CA SER A 98 0.68 -1.68 -0.02
C SER A 98 1.05 -0.50 -0.91
N LEU A 99 0.14 0.46 -1.10
CA LEU A 99 0.34 1.64 -1.93
C LEU A 99 0.38 2.91 -1.08
N ASN A 100 1.14 3.91 -1.55
CA ASN A 100 1.20 5.25 -0.96
C ASN A 100 1.43 5.23 0.56
N LEU A 101 2.29 4.33 1.02
CA LEU A 101 2.57 4.12 2.43
C LEU A 101 3.42 5.25 3.02
N PRO A 102 3.38 5.46 4.34
CA PRO A 102 4.23 6.46 4.98
C PRO A 102 5.71 6.14 4.78
N VAL A 103 6.46 7.11 4.27
CA VAL A 103 7.91 7.02 4.09
C VAL A 103 8.56 7.98 5.06
N THR A 104 9.46 7.48 5.90
CA THR A 104 10.28 8.32 6.79
C THR A 104 11.33 9.08 5.98
N PRO A 105 11.84 10.22 6.48
CA PRO A 105 12.89 10.96 5.79
C PRO A 105 14.11 10.10 5.44
N LYS A 106 14.52 9.21 6.36
CA LYS A 106 15.63 8.28 6.16
C LYS A 106 15.35 7.27 5.04
N GLU A 107 14.14 6.71 4.98
CA GLU A 107 13.75 5.83 3.88
C GLU A 107 13.71 6.57 2.55
N LYS A 108 13.23 7.82 2.53
CA LYS A 108 13.21 8.65 1.33
C LYS A 108 14.62 8.92 0.79
N GLU A 109 15.57 9.22 1.68
CA GLU A 109 16.98 9.36 1.34
C GLU A 109 17.58 8.04 0.81
N ASN A 110 17.27 6.91 1.44
CA ASN A 110 17.75 5.61 0.98
C ASN A 110 17.18 5.26 -0.40
N LEU A 111 15.90 5.54 -0.65
CA LEU A 111 15.25 5.31 -1.94
C LEU A 111 15.92 6.14 -3.04
N SER A 112 16.17 7.43 -2.80
CA SER A 112 16.84 8.28 -3.79
C SER A 112 18.28 7.83 -4.07
N ARG A 113 19.01 7.40 -3.03
CA ARG A 113 20.36 6.85 -3.20
C ARG A 113 20.36 5.55 -4.00
N ASN A 114 19.40 4.67 -3.73
CA ASN A 114 19.24 3.40 -4.44
C ASN A 114 18.88 3.63 -5.91
N GLU A 115 17.97 4.57 -6.19
CA GLU A 115 17.60 4.98 -7.54
C GLU A 115 18.81 5.54 -8.31
N ALA A 116 19.58 6.45 -7.70
CA ALA A 116 20.81 6.98 -8.29
C ALA A 116 21.87 5.89 -8.54
N ARG A 117 21.92 4.84 -7.71
CA ARG A 117 22.79 3.68 -7.94
C ARG A 117 22.28 2.83 -9.12
N LEU A 118 20.98 2.55 -9.17
CA LEU A 118 20.38 1.76 -10.24
C LEU A 118 20.54 2.44 -11.60
N ASN A 119 20.29 3.75 -11.67
CA ASN A 119 20.49 4.55 -12.88
C ASN A 119 21.93 4.47 -13.38
N ARG A 120 22.92 4.50 -12.48
CA ARG A 120 24.34 4.33 -12.88
C ARG A 120 24.63 2.94 -13.45
N ILE A 121 24.01 1.89 -12.93
CA ILE A 121 24.16 0.53 -13.46
C ILE A 121 23.55 0.44 -14.86
N ILE A 122 22.32 0.96 -15.03
CA ILE A 122 21.61 0.96 -16.31
C ILE A 122 22.40 1.76 -17.37
N GLN A 123 22.90 2.95 -17.03
CA GLN A 123 23.69 3.75 -17.97
C GLN A 123 24.96 3.03 -18.42
N ARG A 124 25.64 2.32 -17.52
CA ARG A 124 26.82 1.51 -17.87
C ARG A 124 26.48 0.34 -18.79
N SER A 125 25.37 -0.37 -18.52
CA SER A 125 24.96 -1.48 -19.39
C SER A 125 24.55 -1.00 -20.79
N LEU A 126 23.85 0.14 -20.88
CA LEU A 126 23.50 0.75 -22.15
C LEU A 126 24.74 1.21 -22.93
N ALA A 127 25.71 1.85 -22.27
CA ALA A 127 26.96 2.25 -22.89
C ALA A 127 27.76 1.04 -23.41
N HIS A 128 27.87 -0.03 -22.61
CA HIS A 128 28.56 -1.26 -23.01
C HIS A 128 27.89 -1.93 -24.22
N ASN A 129 26.56 -1.97 -24.26
CA ASN A 129 25.82 -2.57 -25.38
C ASN A 129 25.93 -1.74 -26.66
N CYS A 130 26.02 -0.40 -26.57
CA CYS A 130 26.23 0.49 -27.71
C CYS A 130 27.64 0.32 -28.33
N SER A 131 28.66 0.06 -27.50
CA SER A 131 30.02 -0.21 -27.98
C SER A 131 30.12 -1.50 -28.79
N ILE A 132 29.27 -2.50 -28.51
CA ILE A 132 29.28 -3.80 -29.20
C ILE A 132 28.60 -3.73 -30.56
N SER A 133 27.55 -2.90 -30.72
CA SER A 133 26.80 -2.76 -31.98
C SER A 133 27.51 -1.95 -33.08
N THR A 134 28.72 -1.45 -32.84
CA THR A 134 29.47 -0.63 -33.81
C THR A 134 30.62 -1.40 -34.48
N ILE A 135 30.70 -2.72 -34.24
CA ILE A 135 31.70 -3.60 -34.85
C ILE A 135 30.97 -4.57 -35.79
N GLU A 136 30.48 -4.07 -36.93
CA GLU A 136 30.14 -4.85 -38.14
C GLU A 136 30.43 -4.00 -39.39
#